data_AF-A0A947VR00-F1
#
_entry.id   AF-A0A947VR00-F1
#
_cell.length_a   1.000
_cell.length_b   1.000
_cell.length_c   1.000
_cell.angle_alpha   90.00
_cell.angle_beta   90.00
_cell.angle_gamma   90.00
#
_symmetry.space_group_name_H-M   'P 1'
#
loop_
_entity.id
_entity.type
_entity.pdbx_description
1 polymer ?
#
loop_
_entity_poly.entity_id
_entity_poly.type
_entity_poly.pdbx_seq_one_letter_code
_entity_poly.pdbx_strand_id
1 'polypeptide(L)'
;MDALQDRSWMRQLYASSPAERFERGKFSVVCVSVAPSDAHHFDRYRYRLFYLEKGGSEPVLAVDLESDILGSWRLTVSTAEGSRIRASFDVPPGYEAFKAAALAAADETLGATGRGRPGNGDKEPRSGGVSHKRPRRVILGP
;
A
#
# COMPACT_ATOMS: atom_id res chain seq x y z
N MET A 1 5.34 -8.41 -9.80
CA MET A 1 4.69 -8.21 -8.48
C MET A 1 3.60 -9.25 -8.36
N ASP A 2 3.26 -9.70 -7.15
CA ASP A 2 2.16 -10.65 -6.99
C ASP A 2 0.80 -9.95 -7.16
N ALA A 3 -0.19 -10.71 -7.64
CA ALA A 3 -1.54 -10.22 -7.86
C ALA A 3 -2.26 -9.88 -6.54
N LEU A 4 -3.19 -8.92 -6.62
CA LEU A 4 -4.09 -8.58 -5.53
C LEU A 4 -4.93 -9.79 -5.12
N GLN A 5 -4.88 -10.12 -3.84
CA GLN A 5 -5.64 -11.22 -3.26
C GLN A 5 -7.13 -10.90 -3.13
N ASP A 6 -7.48 -9.62 -2.93
CA ASP A 6 -8.88 -9.19 -2.84
C ASP A 6 -9.56 -9.21 -4.21
N ARG A 7 -10.50 -10.13 -4.40
CA ARG A 7 -11.24 -10.33 -5.65
C ARG A 7 -12.27 -9.24 -5.96
N SER A 8 -12.46 -8.24 -5.11
CA SER A 8 -13.37 -7.11 -5.40
C SER A 8 -13.02 -6.37 -6.70
N TRP A 9 -11.75 -6.44 -7.14
CA TRP A 9 -11.31 -5.87 -8.41
C TRP A 9 -11.98 -6.50 -9.62
N MET A 10 -12.33 -7.79 -9.59
CA MET A 10 -12.97 -8.45 -10.74
C MET A 10 -14.30 -7.81 -11.07
N ARG A 11 -15.17 -7.65 -10.05
CA ARG A 11 -16.46 -7.00 -10.24
C ARG A 11 -16.27 -5.60 -10.82
N GLN A 12 -15.32 -4.83 -10.30
CA GLN A 12 -15.12 -3.44 -10.71
C GLN A 12 -14.46 -3.30 -12.09
N LEU A 13 -13.61 -4.23 -12.52
CA LEU A 13 -13.03 -4.20 -13.86
C LEU A 13 -13.97 -4.74 -14.94
N TYR A 14 -14.87 -5.68 -14.60
CA TYR A 14 -15.74 -6.35 -15.56
C TYR A 14 -17.17 -5.82 -15.59
N ALA A 15 -17.70 -5.31 -14.48
CA ALA A 15 -19.07 -4.81 -14.40
C ALA A 15 -19.17 -3.29 -14.54
N SER A 16 -18.08 -2.54 -14.30
CA SER A 16 -18.06 -1.08 -14.41
C SER A 16 -17.46 -0.66 -15.74
N SER A 17 -18.07 0.35 -16.39
CA SER A 17 -17.44 0.98 -17.55
C SER A 17 -16.19 1.72 -17.08
N PRO A 18 -14.98 1.41 -17.62
CA PRO A 18 -13.77 2.10 -17.22
C PRO A 18 -13.89 3.58 -17.57
N ALA A 19 -13.61 4.45 -16.61
CA ALA A 19 -13.58 5.89 -16.82
C ALA A 19 -12.40 6.26 -17.74
N GLU A 20 -11.28 5.54 -17.61
CA GLU A 20 -10.07 5.81 -18.37
C GLU A 20 -9.15 4.58 -18.40
N ARG A 21 -8.35 4.46 -19.47
CA ARG A 21 -7.23 3.50 -19.55
C ARG A 21 -6.01 4.19 -20.16
N PHE A 22 -4.84 3.97 -19.58
CA PHE A 22 -3.58 4.51 -20.09
C PHE A 22 -2.39 3.65 -19.64
N GLU A 23 -1.26 3.83 -20.30
CA GLU A 23 -0.01 3.14 -19.95
C GLU A 23 0.84 4.00 -19.02
N ARG A 24 1.49 3.37 -18.02
CA ARG A 24 2.46 4.01 -17.13
C ARG A 24 3.64 3.08 -16.89
N GLY A 25 4.75 3.32 -17.59
CA GLY A 25 5.92 2.46 -17.54
C GLY A 25 5.63 1.06 -18.09
N LYS A 26 5.77 0.02 -17.27
CA LYS A 26 5.48 -1.38 -17.63
C LYS A 26 4.04 -1.82 -17.34
N PHE A 27 3.20 -0.89 -16.89
CA PHE A 27 1.87 -1.18 -16.40
C PHE A 27 0.80 -0.58 -17.31
N SER A 28 -0.26 -1.35 -17.53
CA SER A 28 -1.53 -0.82 -18.00
C SER A 28 -2.34 -0.39 -16.79
N VAL A 29 -2.86 0.83 -16.82
CA VAL A 29 -3.59 1.45 -15.70
C VAL A 29 -5.04 1.62 -16.10
N VAL A 30 -5.94 1.14 -15.26
CA VAL A 30 -7.39 1.25 -15.46
C VAL A 30 -8.00 2.06 -14.33
N CYS A 31 -8.64 3.18 -14.69
CA CYS A 31 -9.43 3.97 -13.77
C CYS A 31 -10.91 3.57 -13.87
N VAL A 32 -11.51 3.33 -12.71
CA VAL A 32 -12.93 2.99 -12.59
C VAL A 32 -13.61 4.06 -11.74
N SER A 33 -14.71 4.61 -12.26
CA SER A 33 -15.65 5.41 -11.49
C SER A 33 -16.83 4.55 -11.13
N VAL A 34 -17.09 4.40 -9.84
CA VAL A 34 -18.23 3.65 -9.33
C VAL A 34 -19.37 4.63 -9.16
N ALA A 35 -20.38 4.53 -10.02
CA ALA A 35 -21.56 5.36 -9.89
C ALA A 35 -22.35 4.93 -8.64
N PRO A 36 -22.80 5.87 -7.79
CA PRO A 36 -23.77 5.55 -6.76
C PRO A 36 -25.04 5.05 -7.46
N SER A 37 -25.54 3.88 -7.07
CA SER A 37 -26.85 3.40 -7.50
C SER A 37 -27.69 3.04 -6.28
N ASP A 38 -29.02 3.11 -6.40
CA ASP A 38 -29.94 2.76 -5.32
C ASP A 38 -29.85 1.27 -4.95
N ALA A 39 -29.36 0.42 -5.86
CA ALA A 39 -29.01 -0.97 -5.60
C ALA A 39 -27.66 -1.15 -4.88
N HIS A 40 -26.86 -0.09 -4.80
CA HIS A 40 -25.46 -0.07 -4.35
C HIS A 40 -25.19 1.04 -3.32
N HIS A 41 -26.17 1.38 -2.48
CA HIS A 41 -25.99 2.31 -1.35
C HIS A 41 -24.83 1.93 -0.39
N PHE A 42 -24.29 0.71 -0.52
CA PHE A 42 -23.15 0.20 0.25
C PHE A 42 -21.83 0.10 -0.53
N ASP A 43 -21.75 0.56 -1.79
CA ASP A 43 -20.47 0.52 -2.50
C ASP A 43 -19.52 1.55 -1.86
N ARG A 44 -18.58 1.00 -1.08
CA ARG A 44 -17.57 1.73 -0.32
C ARG A 44 -16.69 2.61 -1.20
N TYR A 45 -16.54 2.25 -2.47
CA TYR A 45 -15.61 2.87 -3.41
C TYR A 45 -16.30 3.91 -4.27
N ARG A 46 -15.67 5.07 -4.44
CA ARG A 46 -16.08 6.09 -5.41
C ARG A 46 -15.22 6.04 -6.67
N TYR A 47 -13.91 5.97 -6.50
CA TYR A 47 -12.95 5.83 -7.59
C TYR A 47 -11.95 4.74 -7.24
N ARG A 48 -11.51 3.99 -8.25
CA ARG A 48 -10.49 2.95 -8.12
C ARG A 48 -9.51 3.05 -9.28
N LEU A 49 -8.25 2.80 -9.00
CA LEU A 49 -7.18 2.83 -10.00
C LEU A 49 -6.37 1.55 -9.88
N PHE A 50 -6.40 0.72 -10.92
CA PHE A 50 -5.77 -0.59 -10.95
C PHE A 50 -4.54 -0.58 -11.85
N TYR A 51 -3.45 -1.19 -11.38
CA TYR A 51 -2.25 -1.43 -12.17
C TYR A 51 -2.16 -2.90 -12.54
N LEU A 52 -2.09 -3.18 -13.83
CA LEU A 52 -1.88 -4.51 -14.39
C LEU A 52 -0.49 -4.56 -15.02
N GLU A 53 0.26 -5.63 -14.78
CA GLU A 53 1.50 -5.86 -15.53
C GLU A 53 1.17 -6.14 -17.00
N LYS A 54 2.06 -5.73 -17.93
CA LYS A 54 1.85 -5.93 -19.36
C LYS A 54 1.59 -7.41 -19.69
N GLY A 55 0.44 -7.69 -20.27
CA GLY A 55 0.00 -9.06 -20.61
C GLY A 55 -0.67 -9.82 -19.46
N GLY A 56 -0.75 -9.24 -18.27
CA GLY A 56 -1.50 -9.78 -17.12
C GLY A 56 -2.96 -9.34 -17.13
N SER A 57 -3.85 -10.21 -16.67
CA SER A 57 -5.27 -9.93 -16.46
C SER A 57 -5.60 -9.53 -15.03
N GLU A 58 -4.69 -9.80 -14.09
CA GLU A 58 -4.90 -9.54 -12.66
C GLU A 58 -4.13 -8.29 -12.24
N PRO A 59 -4.76 -7.37 -11.49
CA PRO A 59 -4.08 -6.20 -10.97
C PRO A 59 -3.09 -6.60 -9.87
N VAL A 60 -1.92 -5.96 -9.86
CA VAL A 60 -0.87 -6.13 -8.85
C VAL A 60 -0.91 -5.03 -7.78
N LEU A 61 -1.59 -3.92 -8.08
CA LEU A 61 -1.77 -2.79 -7.19
C LEU A 61 -3.13 -2.13 -7.45
N ALA A 62 -3.79 -1.69 -6.37
CA ALA A 62 -4.97 -0.84 -6.44
C ALA A 62 -4.75 0.41 -5.59
N VAL A 63 -5.27 1.54 -6.07
CA VAL A 63 -5.45 2.75 -5.27
C VAL A 63 -6.90 3.16 -5.28
N ASP A 64 -7.50 3.17 -4.11
CA ASP A 64 -8.93 3.27 -3.92
C ASP A 64 -9.28 4.55 -3.15
N LEU A 65 -10.26 5.30 -3.65
CA LEU A 65 -10.97 6.31 -2.87
C LEU A 65 -12.23 5.67 -2.29
N GLU A 66 -12.22 5.50 -0.97
CA GLU A 66 -13.23 4.75 -0.26
C GLU A 66 -13.77 5.50 0.96
N SER A 67 -15.05 5.32 1.27
CA SER A 67 -15.63 5.77 2.52
C SER A 67 -15.41 4.76 3.64
N ASP A 68 -15.37 5.24 4.88
CA ASP A 68 -15.47 4.39 6.06
C ASP A 68 -16.89 4.40 6.66
N ILE A 69 -17.11 3.59 7.70
CA ILE A 69 -18.41 3.47 8.37
C ILE A 69 -18.87 4.77 9.04
N LEU A 70 -17.96 5.71 9.28
CA LEU A 70 -18.24 7.01 9.87
C LEU A 70 -18.45 8.10 8.80
N GLY A 71 -18.39 7.74 7.52
CA GLY A 71 -18.60 8.65 6.39
C GLY A 71 -17.36 9.46 6.00
N SER A 72 -16.20 9.22 6.63
CA SER A 72 -14.94 9.84 6.21
C SER A 72 -14.38 9.15 4.97
N TRP A 73 -13.64 9.88 4.14
CA TRP A 73 -13.05 9.36 2.92
C TRP A 73 -11.56 9.08 3.09
N ARG A 74 -11.07 8.04 2.43
CA ARG A 74 -9.67 7.60 2.52
C ARG A 74 -9.12 7.23 1.17
N LEU A 75 -7.85 7.58 0.96
CA LEU A 75 -7.05 7.05 -0.15
C LEU A 75 -6.29 5.83 0.36
N THR A 76 -6.63 4.66 -0.12
CA THR A 76 -6.02 3.39 0.31
C THR A 76 -5.22 2.79 -0.83
N VAL A 77 -4.00 2.36 -0.55
CA VAL A 77 -3.16 1.59 -1.49
C VAL A 77 -3.16 0.14 -1.06
N SER A 78 -3.46 -0.76 -1.98
CA SER A 78 -3.51 -2.20 -1.76
C SER A 78 -2.53 -2.90 -2.69
N THR A 79 -1.84 -3.91 -2.15
CA THR A 79 -0.92 -4.82 -2.84
C THR A 79 -1.17 -6.26 -2.35
N ALA A 80 -0.47 -7.25 -2.90
CA ALA A 80 -0.52 -8.62 -2.38
C ALA A 80 -0.11 -8.73 -0.89
N GLU A 81 0.75 -7.83 -0.41
CA GLU A 81 1.24 -7.82 0.98
C GLU A 81 0.25 -7.18 1.96
N GLY A 82 -0.81 -6.54 1.47
CA GLY A 82 -1.83 -5.87 2.27
C GLY A 82 -2.13 -4.44 1.82
N SER A 83 -2.84 -3.72 2.68
CA SER A 83 -3.37 -2.38 2.39
C SER A 83 -2.89 -1.34 3.40
N ARG A 84 -2.74 -0.09 2.94
CA ARG A 84 -2.35 1.05 3.78
C ARG A 84 -3.12 2.31 3.40
N ILE A 85 -3.53 3.08 4.40
CA ILE A 85 -4.13 4.40 4.21
C ILE A 85 -3.01 5.40 3.91
N ARG A 86 -3.16 6.16 2.82
CA ARG A 86 -2.22 7.20 2.39
C ARG A 86 -2.69 8.61 2.73
N ALA A 87 -4.00 8.84 2.71
CA ALA A 87 -4.62 10.11 3.04
C ALA A 87 -6.05 9.90 3.56
N SER A 88 -6.57 10.89 4.27
CA SER A 88 -7.96 10.94 4.72
C SER A 88 -8.55 12.32 4.41
N PHE A 89 -9.85 12.35 4.16
CA PHE A 89 -10.58 13.54 3.74
C PHE A 89 -11.96 13.57 4.39
N ASP A 90 -12.39 14.76 4.81
CA ASP A 90 -13.76 14.97 5.30
C ASP A 90 -14.78 14.95 4.16
N VAL A 91 -14.35 15.39 2.97
CA VAL A 91 -15.17 15.45 1.74
C VAL A 91 -14.43 14.70 0.63
N PRO A 92 -15.13 13.91 -0.21
CA PRO A 92 -14.47 13.16 -1.27
C PRO A 92 -13.86 14.11 -2.30
N PRO A 93 -12.58 13.95 -2.67
CA PRO A 93 -12.00 14.69 -3.78
C PRO A 93 -12.71 14.34 -5.10
N GLY A 94 -12.70 15.29 -6.04
CA GLY A 94 -13.10 15.03 -7.42
C GLY A 94 -12.14 14.08 -8.14
N TYR A 95 -12.56 13.57 -9.31
CA TYR A 95 -11.80 12.55 -10.06
C TYR A 95 -10.36 12.97 -10.38
N GLU A 96 -10.12 14.19 -10.89
CA GLU A 96 -8.77 14.63 -11.23
C GLU A 96 -7.85 14.75 -10.01
N ALA A 97 -8.37 15.27 -8.90
CA ALA A 97 -7.61 15.35 -7.65
C ALA A 97 -7.30 13.95 -7.07
N PHE A 98 -8.28 13.04 -7.15
CA PHE A 98 -8.07 11.62 -6.83
C PHE A 98 -6.97 11.02 -7.71
N LYS A 99 -7.06 11.18 -9.05
CA LYS A 99 -6.12 10.58 -10.00
C LYS A 99 -4.70 11.06 -9.74
N ALA A 100 -4.50 12.36 -9.54
CA ALA A 100 -3.19 12.92 -9.21
C ALA A 100 -2.61 12.32 -7.92
N ALA A 101 -3.40 12.27 -6.84
CA ALA A 101 -2.97 11.69 -5.57
C ALA A 101 -2.72 10.17 -5.67
N ALA A 102 -3.56 9.45 -6.42
CA ALA A 102 -3.46 8.02 -6.62
C ALA A 102 -2.21 7.65 -7.43
N LEU A 103 -1.89 8.40 -8.48
CA LEU A 103 -0.67 8.22 -9.26
C LEU A 103 0.58 8.45 -8.41
N ALA A 104 0.62 9.53 -7.62
CA ALA A 104 1.75 9.79 -6.72
C ALA A 104 1.93 8.66 -5.69
N ALA A 105 0.85 8.22 -5.06
CA ALA A 105 0.88 7.12 -4.09
C ALA A 105 1.33 5.79 -4.73
N ALA A 106 0.92 5.52 -5.96
CA ALA A 106 1.34 4.35 -6.71
C ALA A 106 2.82 4.42 -7.09
N ASP A 107 3.30 5.55 -7.62
CA ASP A 107 4.71 5.73 -8.00
C ASP A 107 5.66 5.48 -6.82
N GLU A 108 5.31 5.99 -5.64
CA GLU A 108 6.08 5.73 -4.42
C GLU A 108 6.07 4.24 -4.05
N THR A 109 4.92 3.57 -4.19
CA THR A 109 4.79 2.15 -3.86
C THR A 109 5.60 1.29 -4.83
N LEU A 110 5.45 1.53 -6.13
CA LEU A 110 6.15 0.83 -7.20
C LEU A 110 7.67 1.10 -7.13
N GLY A 111 8.07 2.34 -6.86
CA GLY A 111 9.47 2.73 -6.67
C GLY A 111 10.11 2.12 -5.41
N ALA A 112 9.35 1.96 -4.34
CA ALA A 112 9.81 1.25 -3.13
C ALA A 112 10.01 -0.25 -3.38
N THR A 113 9.13 -0.88 -4.17
CA THR A 113 9.26 -2.31 -4.50
C THR A 113 10.41 -2.65 -5.46
N GLY A 114 10.94 -1.68 -6.20
CA GLY A 114 12.14 -1.84 -7.04
C GLY A 114 13.46 -1.73 -6.28
N ARG A 115 13.45 -1.16 -5.07
CA ARG A 115 14.60 -1.15 -4.17
C ARG A 115 14.40 -2.31 -3.19
N GLY A 116 15.06 -3.43 -3.46
CA GLY A 116 15.07 -4.57 -2.57
C GLY A 116 15.25 -4.11 -1.12
N ARG A 117 14.25 -4.40 -0.30
CA ARG A 117 14.30 -4.23 1.15
C ARG A 117 15.53 -5.01 1.62
N PRO A 118 16.57 -4.39 2.24
CA PRO A 118 17.59 -5.19 2.90
C PRO A 118 16.87 -6.00 3.96
N GLY A 119 17.03 -7.32 3.89
CA GLY A 119 16.41 -8.26 4.81
C GLY A 119 16.66 -7.80 6.23
N ASN A 120 15.57 -7.55 6.98
CA ASN A 120 15.67 -7.30 8.40
C ASN A 120 15.86 -8.66 9.07
N GLY A 121 17.08 -9.16 8.97
CA GLY A 121 17.55 -10.39 9.56
C GLY A 121 18.99 -10.19 9.97
N ASP A 122 19.21 -9.63 11.16
CA ASP A 122 20.33 -10.06 11.99
C ASP A 122 20.16 -9.63 13.45
N LYS A 123 19.92 -10.67 14.27
CA LYS A 123 20.58 -10.95 15.54
C LYS A 123 20.56 -9.88 16.63
N GLU A 124 19.67 -10.15 17.58
CA GLU A 124 19.90 -9.99 19.02
C GLU A 124 21.38 -10.18 19.41
N PRO A 125 22.04 -9.19 20.05
CA PRO A 125 23.38 -9.37 20.55
C PRO A 125 23.33 -10.22 21.83
N ARG A 126 23.82 -11.46 21.71
CA ARG A 126 24.20 -12.31 22.84
C ARG A 126 25.14 -11.53 23.76
N SER A 127 24.64 -11.11 24.92
CA SER A 127 25.48 -10.68 26.04
C SER A 127 26.18 -11.90 26.63
N GLY A 128 27.35 -12.23 26.07
CA GLY A 128 28.33 -13.12 26.71
C GLY A 128 29.17 -12.31 27.69
N GLY A 129 29.07 -12.63 28.98
CA GLY A 129 29.93 -12.04 30.00
C GLY A 129 31.35 -12.60 29.95
N VAL A 130 32.34 -11.76 30.28
CA VAL A 130 33.60 -12.21 30.89
C VAL A 130 34.09 -11.18 31.92
N SER A 131 34.01 -11.63 33.17
CA SER A 131 34.83 -11.31 34.34
C SER A 131 36.19 -10.63 34.10
N HIS A 132 36.43 -9.49 34.77
CA HIS A 132 37.79 -9.02 35.08
C HIS A 132 37.95 -8.67 36.58
N LYS A 133 38.59 -9.64 37.25
CA LYS A 133 39.65 -9.52 38.26
C LYS A 133 39.66 -8.29 39.19
N ARG A 134 39.44 -8.59 40.48
CA ARG A 134 39.85 -7.80 41.65
C ARG A 134 41.36 -7.51 41.65
N PRO A 135 41.80 -6.31 42.04
CA PRO A 135 43.16 -6.12 42.53
C PRO A 135 43.24 -6.42 44.04
N ARG A 136 44.09 -7.40 44.39
CA ARG A 136 44.69 -7.51 45.73
C ARG A 136 45.70 -6.38 45.88
N ARG A 137 45.62 -5.58 46.95
CA ARG A 137 46.77 -4.80 47.42
C ARG A 137 47.11 -5.22 48.84
N VAL A 138 48.35 -5.67 48.96
CA VAL A 138 49.03 -6.23 50.12
C VAL A 138 49.46 -5.08 51.04
N ILE A 139 49.27 -5.27 52.34
CA ILE A 139 49.87 -4.50 53.44
C ILE A 139 51.32 -4.95 53.57
N LEU A 140 52.28 -4.03 53.71
CA LEU A 140 53.53 -4.22 54.46
C LEU A 140 54.10 -2.84 54.85
N GLY A 141 54.38 -2.67 56.15
CA GLY A 141 55.12 -1.55 56.76
C GLY A 141 56.61 -1.58 56.40
N PRO A 142 57.48 -0.77 57.03
CA PRO A 142 57.57 -0.57 58.48
C PRO A 142 57.13 0.80 59.02
#